data_AF-A0A0A2MFL5-F1
#
_entry.id   AF-A0A0A2MFL5-F1
#
_cell.length_a   1.000
_cell.length_b   1.000
_cell.length_c   1.000
_cell.angle_alpha   90.00
_cell.angle_beta   90.00
_cell.angle_gamma   90.00
#
_symmetry.space_group_name_H-M   'P 1'
#
loop_
_entity.id
_entity.type
_entity.pdbx_description
1 polymer ?
#
loop_
_entity_poly.entity_id
_entity_poly.type
_entity_poly.pdbx_seq_one_letter_code
_entity_poly.pdbx_strand_id
1 'polypeptide(L)'
;MKRILLSILITISLTSCRNYENLSKAGNKIAEYCGSNDVTASISNFTSTDKGSIDSYEIKIRNVADINNGSYPSEYLASIAAKTLFDNLNQEERNDRDLIVVSIETPDKKFEYNYSIKELSKVDQYFAITKEFIQKLKDGDLENLANHLNRKTINIDEFNKNIIQTVIVKNQSVFNKIEKIDLHSINFSTVDNNKVTELISFAVFGDSHIKFSTRFIDSNPKKIAGITIN
;
A
#
# COMPACT_ATOMS: atom_id res chain seq x y z
N MET A 1 -20.12 44.82 45.49
CA MET A 1 -19.84 44.99 44.04
C MET A 1 -18.34 45.23 43.92
N LYS A 2 -17.51 44.50 43.17
CA LYS A 2 -17.69 43.80 41.90
C LYS A 2 -16.95 42.45 41.93
N ARG A 3 -17.57 41.45 41.29
CA ARG A 3 -16.95 40.20 40.86
C ARG A 3 -15.90 40.54 39.80
N ILE A 4 -14.66 40.07 39.93
CA ILE A 4 -13.75 39.96 38.79
C ILE A 4 -13.72 38.49 38.43
N LEU A 5 -14.33 38.21 37.28
CA LEU A 5 -14.45 36.87 36.71
C LEU A 5 -13.07 36.31 36.42
N LEU A 6 -12.94 35.06 36.83
CA LEU A 6 -11.96 34.08 36.42
C LEU A 6 -12.00 33.94 34.88
N SER A 7 -10.92 34.30 34.20
CA SER A 7 -10.69 33.90 32.80
C SER A 7 -9.58 32.87 32.79
N ILE A 8 -9.94 31.63 33.10
CA ILE A 8 -9.08 30.49 32.76
C ILE A 8 -9.12 30.40 31.24
N LEU A 9 -8.06 30.85 30.58
CA LEU A 9 -7.83 30.57 29.17
C LEU A 9 -7.45 29.08 29.07
N ILE A 10 -8.46 28.23 29.04
CA ILE A 10 -8.30 26.84 28.63
C ILE A 10 -8.17 26.85 27.11
N THR A 11 -6.96 27.10 26.62
CA THR A 11 -6.56 26.69 25.27
C THR A 11 -6.40 25.18 25.29
N ILE A 12 -7.51 24.44 25.29
CA ILE A 12 -7.49 23.01 24.94
C ILE A 12 -7.03 22.94 23.49
N SER A 13 -5.87 22.32 23.30
CA SER A 13 -5.30 21.87 22.05
C SER A 13 -6.24 20.90 21.34
N LEU A 14 -7.16 21.47 20.55
CA LEU A 14 -8.11 20.77 19.67
C LEU A 14 -7.44 19.92 18.56
N THR A 15 -6.11 19.95 18.43
CA THR A 15 -5.35 19.13 17.49
C THR A 15 -5.22 17.67 17.94
N SER A 16 -5.26 17.40 19.25
CA SER A 16 -5.08 16.04 19.80
C SER A 16 -6.25 15.09 19.54
N CYS A 17 -7.48 15.61 19.47
CA CYS A 17 -8.67 14.78 19.26
C CYS A 17 -8.84 14.33 17.79
N ARG A 18 -8.43 15.16 16.82
CA ARG A 18 -8.56 14.82 15.39
C ARG A 18 -7.61 13.71 14.97
N ASN A 19 -6.38 13.75 15.48
CA ASN A 19 -5.38 12.73 15.20
C ASN A 19 -5.83 11.35 15.71
N TYR A 20 -6.43 11.30 16.92
CA TYR A 20 -6.94 10.05 17.47
C TYR A 20 -8.10 9.44 16.68
N GLU A 21 -8.98 10.27 16.10
CA GLU A 21 -10.10 9.79 15.27
C GLU A 21 -9.61 9.09 13.99
N ASN A 22 -8.64 9.68 13.29
CA ASN A 22 -8.07 9.12 12.06
C ASN A 22 -7.29 7.83 12.33
N LEU A 23 -6.52 7.79 13.42
CA LEU A 23 -5.82 6.58 13.88
C LEU A 23 -6.79 5.46 14.24
N SER A 24 -7.88 5.78 14.95
CA SER A 24 -8.91 4.80 15.31
C SER A 24 -9.62 4.23 14.07
N LYS A 25 -9.99 5.09 13.10
CA LYS A 25 -10.57 4.64 11.82
C LYS A 25 -9.61 3.74 11.04
N ALA A 26 -8.33 4.08 10.99
CA ALA A 26 -7.32 3.23 10.36
C ALA A 26 -7.21 1.88 11.07
N GLY A 27 -7.12 1.87 12.40
CA GLY A 27 -7.05 0.65 13.22
C GLY A 27 -8.22 -0.31 12.94
N ASN A 28 -9.45 0.20 12.88
CA ASN A 28 -10.64 -0.62 12.59
C ASN A 28 -10.60 -1.24 11.19
N LYS A 29 -10.19 -0.48 10.16
CA LYS A 29 -10.05 -1.02 8.79
C LYS A 29 -8.96 -2.07 8.68
N ILE A 30 -7.85 -1.88 9.40
CA ILE A 30 -6.76 -2.84 9.45
C ILE A 30 -7.24 -4.11 10.17
N ALA A 31 -7.96 -3.99 11.28
CA ALA A 31 -8.57 -5.12 11.99
C ALA A 31 -9.46 -5.96 11.08
N GLU A 32 -10.36 -5.29 10.33
CA GLU A 32 -11.24 -5.93 9.35
C GLU A 32 -10.45 -6.68 8.26
N TYR A 33 -9.43 -6.02 7.70
CA TYR A 33 -8.59 -6.63 6.67
C TYR A 33 -7.79 -7.83 7.17
N CYS A 34 -7.23 -7.72 8.37
CA CYS A 34 -6.41 -8.75 8.99
C CYS A 34 -7.22 -9.92 9.55
N GLY A 35 -8.55 -9.79 9.68
CA GLY A 35 -9.38 -10.71 10.45
C GLY A 35 -8.97 -10.81 11.92
N SER A 36 -8.30 -9.78 12.45
CA SER A 36 -7.81 -9.73 13.84
C SER A 36 -8.50 -8.60 14.59
N ASN A 37 -9.03 -8.91 15.78
CA ASN A 37 -9.60 -7.92 16.68
C ASN A 37 -8.54 -7.24 17.56
N ASP A 38 -7.28 -7.67 17.49
CA ASP A 38 -6.17 -7.13 18.29
C ASP A 38 -5.24 -6.29 17.41
N VAL A 39 -5.78 -5.17 16.94
CA VAL A 39 -5.07 -4.17 16.15
C VAL A 39 -5.12 -2.83 16.85
N THR A 40 -3.96 -2.22 17.07
CA THR A 40 -3.84 -0.87 17.62
C THR A 40 -3.00 0.00 16.71
N ALA A 41 -3.51 1.18 16.34
CA ALA A 41 -2.75 2.24 15.69
C ALA A 41 -2.51 3.38 16.68
N SER A 42 -1.27 3.86 16.78
CA SER A 42 -0.86 4.87 17.75
C SER A 42 0.24 5.77 17.21
N ILE A 43 0.52 6.86 17.94
CA ILE A 43 1.66 7.75 17.69
C ILE A 43 2.80 7.29 18.61
N SER A 44 4.01 7.20 18.08
CA SER A 44 5.20 6.88 18.87
C SER A 44 6.41 7.63 18.35
N ASN A 45 7.42 7.83 19.18
CA ASN A 45 8.72 8.27 18.69
C ASN A 45 9.55 7.01 18.40
N PHE A 46 10.02 6.83 17.17
CA PHE A 46 10.90 5.72 16.84
C PHE A 46 12.35 6.12 17.16
N THR A 47 12.87 5.59 18.26
CA THR A 47 14.26 5.75 18.69
C THR A 47 15.08 4.56 18.23
N SER A 48 15.60 4.59 17.00
CA SER A 48 16.75 3.75 16.64
C SER A 48 17.47 4.25 15.40
N THR A 49 18.32 5.27 15.58
CA THR A 49 19.56 5.44 14.81
C THR A 49 20.58 6.20 15.66
N ASP A 50 21.87 6.05 15.38
CA ASP A 50 22.97 6.87 15.93
C ASP A 50 22.84 8.38 15.57
N LYS A 51 21.76 8.80 14.91
CA LYS A 51 21.53 10.14 14.34
C LYS A 51 20.35 10.91 14.97
N GLY A 52 19.67 10.35 15.98
CA GLY A 52 18.54 11.00 16.67
C GLY A 52 17.23 10.21 16.57
N SER A 53 16.18 10.72 17.24
CA SER A 53 14.81 10.19 17.17
C SER A 53 14.18 10.53 15.83
N ILE A 54 13.60 9.53 15.15
CA ILE A 54 12.76 9.75 13.98
C ILE A 54 11.31 9.66 14.46
N ASP A 55 10.53 10.70 14.23
CA ASP A 55 9.12 10.66 14.58
C ASP A 55 8.36 9.75 13.61
N SER A 56 7.53 8.84 14.15
CA SER A 56 6.79 7.88 13.34
C SER A 56 5.34 7.72 13.80
N TYR A 57 4.53 7.15 12.91
CA TYR A 57 3.34 6.45 13.36
C TYR A 57 3.68 4.98 13.62
N GLU A 58 2.98 4.35 14.57
CA GLU A 58 3.14 2.93 14.88
C GLU A 58 1.82 2.19 14.74
N ILE A 59 1.87 1.04 14.07
CA ILE A 59 0.77 0.09 13.98
C ILE A 59 1.26 -1.21 14.62
N LYS A 60 0.52 -1.71 15.60
CA LYS A 60 0.74 -3.02 16.21
C LYS A 60 -0.44 -3.92 15.87
N ILE A 61 -0.15 -5.05 15.23
CA ILE A 61 -1.11 -6.09 14.88
C ILE A 61 -0.70 -7.34 15.65
N ARG A 62 -1.53 -7.80 16.58
CA ARG A 62 -1.24 -8.95 17.43
C ARG A 62 -2.19 -10.11 17.18
N ASN A 63 -1.80 -11.26 17.71
CA ASN A 63 -2.60 -12.48 17.74
C ASN A 63 -3.10 -12.90 16.34
N VAL A 64 -2.29 -12.65 15.30
CA VAL A 64 -2.61 -13.07 13.95
C VAL A 64 -2.36 -14.57 13.85
N ALA A 65 -3.44 -15.36 13.82
CA ALA A 65 -3.38 -16.82 13.88
C ALA A 65 -2.69 -17.46 12.66
N ASP A 66 -2.73 -16.81 11.48
CA ASP A 66 -2.49 -17.47 10.18
C ASP A 66 -1.28 -16.97 9.37
N ILE A 67 -0.30 -16.30 9.98
CA ILE A 67 0.91 -15.86 9.25
C ILE A 67 1.88 -17.03 8.99
N ASN A 68 1.82 -18.08 9.81
CA ASN A 68 2.68 -19.25 9.69
C ASN A 68 2.00 -20.34 8.84
N ASN A 69 2.10 -20.24 7.51
CA ASN A 69 2.13 -21.39 6.56
C ASN A 69 2.35 -20.97 5.08
N GLY A 70 3.01 -19.85 4.81
CA GLY A 70 3.42 -19.48 3.43
C GLY A 70 2.29 -19.00 2.50
N SER A 71 1.02 -19.07 2.91
CA SER A 71 -0.12 -18.59 2.13
C SER A 71 -0.30 -17.07 2.16
N TYR A 72 0.20 -16.39 3.21
CA TYR A 72 0.12 -14.93 3.32
C TYR A 72 1.36 -14.33 4.04
N PRO A 73 2.32 -13.74 3.31
CA PRO A 73 3.51 -13.14 3.92
C PRO A 73 3.15 -11.98 4.86
N SER A 74 3.79 -11.89 6.02
CA SER A 74 3.62 -10.78 6.97
C SER A 74 3.90 -9.41 6.35
N GLU A 75 4.78 -9.34 5.36
CA GLU A 75 5.09 -8.12 4.62
C GLU A 75 3.88 -7.59 3.82
N TYR A 76 3.03 -8.48 3.30
CA TYR A 76 1.83 -8.06 2.56
C TYR A 76 0.87 -7.36 3.52
N LEU A 77 0.62 -7.99 4.66
CA LEU A 77 -0.19 -7.43 5.74
C LEU A 77 0.36 -6.08 6.22
N ALA A 78 1.66 -6.01 6.45
CA ALA A 78 2.32 -4.80 6.93
C ALA A 78 2.18 -3.65 5.93
N SER A 79 2.38 -3.91 4.64
CA SER A 79 2.33 -2.89 3.60
C SER A 79 0.92 -2.31 3.40
N ILE A 80 -0.11 -3.15 3.47
CA ILE A 80 -1.50 -2.71 3.38
C ILE A 80 -1.93 -1.99 4.65
N ALA A 81 -1.48 -2.44 5.82
CA ALA A 81 -1.74 -1.72 7.07
C ALA A 81 -1.13 -0.31 7.05
N ALA A 82 0.13 -0.19 6.60
CA ALA A 82 0.79 1.10 6.45
C ALA A 82 0.07 2.01 5.46
N LYS A 83 -0.33 1.49 4.29
CA LYS A 83 -1.09 2.25 3.30
C LYS A 83 -2.47 2.68 3.83
N THR A 84 -3.15 1.79 4.54
CA THR A 84 -4.45 2.08 5.15
C THR A 84 -4.33 3.21 6.16
N LEU A 85 -3.30 3.20 7.01
CA LEU A 85 -3.05 4.33 7.90
C LEU A 85 -2.81 5.61 7.10
N PHE A 86 -1.87 5.60 6.16
CA PHE A 86 -1.55 6.75 5.30
C PHE A 86 -2.80 7.38 4.66
N ASP A 87 -3.73 6.56 4.17
CA ASP A 87 -4.97 7.01 3.51
C ASP A 87 -5.95 7.70 4.44
N ASN A 88 -5.95 7.35 5.73
CA ASN A 88 -6.80 8.00 6.72
C ASN A 88 -6.12 9.22 7.37
N LEU A 89 -4.81 9.39 7.20
CA LEU A 89 -4.13 10.62 7.61
C LEU A 89 -4.53 11.79 6.72
N ASN A 90 -4.74 12.96 7.32
CA ASN A 90 -4.89 14.21 6.60
C ASN A 90 -3.54 14.79 6.13
N GLN A 91 -3.54 15.88 5.36
CA GLN A 91 -2.30 16.43 4.80
C GLN A 91 -1.31 16.94 5.87
N GLU A 92 -1.80 17.53 6.96
CA GLU A 92 -0.96 17.99 8.08
C GLU A 92 -0.29 16.79 8.77
N GLU A 93 -1.08 15.75 9.07
CA GLU A 93 -0.62 14.50 9.68
C GLU A 93 0.39 13.75 8.80
N ARG A 94 0.24 13.79 7.48
CA ARG A 94 1.21 13.22 6.51
C ARG A 94 2.52 14.01 6.46
N ASN A 95 2.51 15.29 6.81
CA ASN A 95 3.70 16.13 6.80
C ASN A 95 4.45 16.13 8.16
N ASP A 96 3.79 15.67 9.22
CA ASP A 96 4.32 15.67 10.61
C ASP A 96 5.33 14.55 10.90
N ARG A 97 5.36 13.51 10.07
CA ARG A 97 6.14 12.28 10.30
C ARG A 97 6.80 11.80 9.01
N ASP A 98 7.90 11.07 9.14
CA ASP A 98 8.61 10.51 7.98
C ASP A 98 8.20 9.06 7.67
N LEU A 99 7.81 8.32 8.71
CA LEU A 99 7.67 6.87 8.67
C LEU A 99 6.36 6.39 9.30
N ILE A 100 5.91 5.24 8.80
CA ILE A 100 4.95 4.35 9.46
C ILE A 100 5.69 3.05 9.77
N VAL A 101 5.73 2.68 11.05
CA VAL A 101 6.31 1.42 11.55
C VAL A 101 5.18 0.45 11.80
N VAL A 102 5.26 -0.74 11.22
CA VAL A 102 4.26 -1.80 11.40
C VAL A 102 4.92 -3.00 12.08
N SER A 103 4.48 -3.29 13.30
CA SER A 103 4.83 -4.48 14.05
C SER A 103 3.72 -5.52 13.94
N ILE A 104 4.09 -6.73 13.55
CA ILE A 104 3.18 -7.87 13.51
C ILE A 104 3.67 -8.95 14.46
N GLU A 105 2.81 -9.34 15.39
CA GLU A 105 3.11 -10.31 16.44
C GLU A 105 2.21 -11.54 16.29
N THR A 106 2.86 -12.68 16.08
CA THR A 106 2.28 -14.03 16.18
C THR A 106 2.69 -14.64 17.52
N PRO A 107 2.08 -15.75 17.98
CA PRO A 107 2.51 -16.41 19.22
C PRO A 107 4.02 -16.73 19.28
N ASP A 108 4.64 -17.00 18.14
CA ASP A 108 6.04 -17.48 18.07
C ASP A 108 7.04 -16.44 17.56
N LYS A 109 6.56 -15.37 16.91
CA LYS A 109 7.42 -14.44 16.15
C LYS A 109 6.89 -13.02 16.18
N LYS A 110 7.81 -12.06 16.21
CA LYS A 110 7.57 -10.65 15.93
C LYS A 110 8.26 -10.26 14.62
N PHE A 111 7.53 -9.54 13.77
CA PHE A 111 8.04 -8.92 12.55
C PHE A 111 7.87 -7.41 12.66
N GLU A 112 8.80 -6.66 12.08
CA GLU A 112 8.76 -5.20 12.07
C GLU A 112 9.14 -4.70 10.67
N TYR A 113 8.35 -3.77 10.15
CA TYR A 113 8.50 -3.20 8.82
C TYR A 113 8.37 -1.68 8.86
N ASN A 114 9.19 -0.99 8.07
CA ASN A 114 9.23 0.46 8.01
C ASN A 114 8.82 0.93 6.62
N TYR A 115 7.85 1.86 6.56
CA TYR A 115 7.35 2.42 5.32
C TYR A 115 7.49 3.94 5.33
N SER A 116 8.12 4.50 4.30
CA SER A 116 8.21 5.95 4.15
C SER A 116 6.89 6.55 3.71
N ILE A 117 6.42 7.61 4.40
CA ILE A 117 5.25 8.37 3.99
C ILE A 117 5.43 8.95 2.57
N LYS A 118 6.64 9.38 2.24
CA LYS A 118 6.99 9.87 0.89
C LYS A 118 6.84 8.79 -0.18
N GLU A 119 7.11 7.52 0.13
CA GLU A 119 6.98 6.43 -0.85
C GLU A 119 5.52 5.97 -0.95
N LEU A 120 4.81 5.88 0.18
CA LEU A 120 3.37 5.59 0.22
C LEU A 120 2.54 6.61 -0.56
N SER A 121 2.92 7.89 -0.55
CA SER A 121 2.22 8.94 -1.31
C SER A 121 2.22 8.75 -2.84
N LYS A 122 3.09 7.90 -3.37
CA LYS A 122 3.17 7.59 -4.80
C LYS A 122 2.30 6.40 -5.21
N VAL A 123 1.84 5.60 -4.23
CA VAL A 123 1.18 4.32 -4.49
C VAL A 123 -0.12 4.49 -5.26
N ASP A 124 -0.94 5.51 -4.94
CA ASP A 124 -2.22 5.72 -5.63
C ASP A 124 -2.04 6.01 -7.11
N GLN A 125 -1.02 6.81 -7.46
CA GLN A 125 -0.68 7.10 -8.85
C GLN A 125 -0.25 5.82 -9.59
N TYR A 126 0.60 5.00 -8.98
CA TYR A 126 1.03 3.74 -9.56
C TYR A 126 -0.11 2.75 -9.70
N PHE A 127 -0.96 2.65 -8.68
CA PHE A 127 -2.09 1.74 -8.70
C PHE A 127 -3.16 2.17 -9.69
N ALA A 128 -3.35 3.48 -9.94
CA ALA A 128 -4.19 3.98 -11.02
C ALA A 128 -3.69 3.49 -12.40
N ILE A 129 -2.38 3.61 -12.66
CA ILE A 129 -1.77 3.10 -13.91
C ILE A 129 -1.95 1.58 -14.04
N THR A 130 -1.77 0.83 -12.95
CA THR A 130 -2.03 -0.61 -12.93
C THR A 130 -3.50 -0.92 -13.25
N LYS A 131 -4.45 -0.19 -12.66
CA LYS A 131 -5.88 -0.37 -12.91
C LYS A 131 -6.24 -0.06 -14.37
N GLU A 132 -5.74 1.03 -14.93
CA GLU A 132 -5.94 1.37 -16.35
C GLU A 132 -5.38 0.29 -17.28
N PHE A 133 -4.19 -0.22 -16.97
CA PHE A 133 -3.57 -1.31 -17.72
C PHE A 133 -4.45 -2.58 -17.69
N ILE A 134 -4.90 -3.02 -16.51
CA ILE A 134 -5.75 -4.21 -16.37
C ILE A 134 -7.12 -3.99 -17.02
N GLN A 135 -7.67 -2.78 -16.94
CA GLN A 135 -8.92 -2.43 -17.60
C GLN A 135 -8.81 -2.58 -19.12
N LYS A 136 -7.69 -2.15 -19.73
CA LYS A 136 -7.43 -2.38 -21.16
C LYS A 136 -7.33 -3.86 -21.52
N LEU A 137 -6.75 -4.69 -20.64
CA LEU A 137 -6.77 -6.15 -20.83
C LEU A 137 -8.20 -6.69 -20.85
N LYS A 138 -9.01 -6.27 -19.88
CA LYS A 138 -10.44 -6.65 -19.77
C LYS A 138 -11.24 -6.21 -20.99
N ASP A 139 -10.96 -5.03 -21.54
CA ASP A 139 -11.70 -4.48 -22.68
C ASP A 139 -11.18 -5.00 -24.03
N GLY A 140 -10.10 -5.79 -24.03
CA GLY A 140 -9.44 -6.27 -25.26
C GLY A 140 -8.73 -5.17 -26.06
N ASP A 141 -8.47 -4.01 -25.45
CA ASP A 141 -7.73 -2.90 -26.05
C ASP A 141 -6.22 -3.14 -26.00
N LEU A 142 -5.77 -4.17 -26.73
CA LEU A 142 -4.40 -4.67 -26.67
C LEU A 142 -3.40 -3.74 -27.37
N GLU A 143 -3.84 -3.01 -28.40
CA GLU A 143 -2.99 -2.10 -29.18
C GLU A 143 -2.45 -0.94 -28.33
N ASN A 144 -3.22 -0.48 -27.35
CA ASN A 144 -2.86 0.66 -26.50
C ASN A 144 -2.16 0.29 -25.19
N LEU A 145 -1.93 -1.00 -24.91
CA LEU A 145 -1.25 -1.42 -23.68
C LEU A 145 0.19 -0.93 -23.61
N ALA A 146 0.89 -0.93 -24.75
CA ALA A 146 2.28 -0.48 -24.84
C ALA A 146 2.48 1.00 -24.41
N ASN A 147 1.42 1.80 -24.35
CA ASN A 147 1.47 3.18 -23.88
C ASN A 147 1.72 3.27 -22.36
N HIS A 148 1.40 2.23 -21.60
CA HIS A 148 1.62 2.16 -20.15
C HIS A 148 3.01 1.62 -19.80
N LEU A 149 3.72 1.05 -20.77
CA LEU A 149 4.98 0.33 -20.56
C LEU A 149 6.20 1.24 -20.71
N ASN A 150 7.18 1.03 -19.86
CA ASN A 150 8.49 1.64 -19.98
C ASN A 150 9.31 0.86 -21.02
N ARG A 151 9.43 1.43 -22.23
CA ARG A 151 10.15 0.81 -23.35
C ARG A 151 11.66 0.68 -23.13
N LYS A 152 12.22 1.32 -22.10
CA LYS A 152 13.65 1.14 -21.74
C LYS A 152 13.88 -0.16 -20.97
N THR A 153 12.86 -0.70 -20.32
CA THR A 153 12.99 -1.91 -19.49
C THR A 153 12.19 -3.09 -20.02
N ILE A 154 11.14 -2.83 -20.80
CA ILE A 154 10.30 -3.86 -21.42
C ILE A 154 10.54 -3.87 -22.93
N ASN A 155 10.97 -5.03 -23.46
CA ASN A 155 10.97 -5.30 -24.89
C ASN A 155 9.52 -5.53 -25.36
N ILE A 156 9.02 -4.64 -26.22
CA ILE A 156 7.62 -4.66 -26.67
C ILE A 156 7.30 -5.87 -27.54
N ASP A 157 8.23 -6.32 -28.38
CA ASP A 157 8.02 -7.49 -29.23
C ASP A 157 7.92 -8.76 -28.40
N GLU A 158 8.78 -8.88 -27.39
CA GLU A 158 8.74 -9.98 -26.43
C GLU A 158 7.49 -9.94 -25.57
N PHE A 159 7.10 -8.76 -25.08
CA PHE A 159 5.86 -8.57 -24.34
C PHE A 159 4.64 -8.99 -25.16
N ASN A 160 4.58 -8.58 -26.43
CA ASN A 160 3.49 -8.97 -27.32
C ASN A 160 3.46 -10.49 -27.54
N LYS A 161 4.60 -11.12 -27.79
CA LYS A 161 4.68 -12.57 -28.02
C LYS A 161 4.36 -13.41 -26.77
N ASN A 162 4.96 -13.06 -25.63
CA ASN A 162 4.96 -13.90 -24.43
C ASN A 162 3.81 -13.57 -23.48
N ILE A 163 3.36 -12.32 -23.43
CA ILE A 163 2.29 -11.89 -22.51
C ILE A 163 0.99 -11.74 -23.28
N ILE A 164 0.94 -10.92 -24.33
CA ILE A 164 -0.32 -10.68 -25.07
C ILE A 164 -0.82 -11.96 -25.72
N GLN A 165 -0.03 -12.58 -26.60
CA GLN A 165 -0.50 -13.72 -27.39
C GLN A 165 -0.66 -15.00 -26.57
N THR A 166 0.22 -15.23 -25.59
CA THR A 166 0.26 -16.52 -24.86
C THR A 166 -0.61 -16.51 -23.61
N VAL A 167 -0.68 -15.39 -22.90
CA VAL A 167 -1.45 -15.29 -21.64
C VAL A 167 -2.80 -14.64 -21.88
N ILE A 168 -2.83 -13.46 -22.50
CA ILE A 168 -4.06 -12.65 -22.57
C ILE A 168 -5.02 -13.16 -23.62
N VAL A 169 -4.60 -13.25 -24.90
CA VAL A 169 -5.48 -13.68 -26.01
C VAL A 169 -6.07 -15.07 -25.77
N LYS A 170 -5.26 -16.02 -25.25
CA LYS A 170 -5.73 -17.38 -24.94
C LYS A 170 -6.74 -17.43 -23.79
N ASN A 171 -6.71 -16.46 -22.88
CA ASN A 171 -7.58 -16.44 -21.69
C ASN A 171 -8.51 -15.22 -21.67
N GLN A 172 -8.79 -14.59 -22.82
CA GLN A 172 -9.59 -13.35 -22.90
C GLN A 172 -10.95 -13.49 -22.21
N SER A 173 -11.58 -14.66 -22.29
CA SER A 173 -12.86 -14.95 -21.64
C SER A 173 -12.80 -14.88 -20.10
N VAL A 174 -11.61 -15.02 -19.51
CA VAL A 174 -11.36 -14.83 -18.08
C VAL A 174 -11.19 -13.34 -17.77
N PHE A 175 -10.34 -12.63 -18.54
CA PHE A 175 -10.09 -11.19 -18.33
C PHE A 175 -11.37 -10.36 -18.46
N ASN A 176 -12.26 -10.69 -19.40
CA ASN A 176 -13.54 -9.98 -19.58
C ASN A 176 -14.48 -10.08 -18.37
N LYS A 177 -14.26 -11.06 -17.47
CA LYS A 177 -15.07 -11.29 -16.27
C LYS A 177 -14.53 -10.58 -15.03
N ILE A 178 -13.42 -9.85 -15.13
CA ILE A 178 -12.87 -9.12 -13.99
C ILE A 178 -13.92 -8.12 -13.47
N GLU A 179 -14.29 -8.26 -12.21
CA GLU A 179 -15.30 -7.46 -11.52
C GLU A 179 -14.66 -6.29 -10.77
N LYS A 180 -13.56 -6.57 -10.07
CA LYS A 180 -12.82 -5.60 -9.25
C LYS A 180 -11.32 -5.86 -9.27
N ILE A 181 -10.54 -4.85 -8.92
CA ILE A 181 -9.08 -4.90 -8.82
C ILE A 181 -8.67 -4.34 -7.46
N ASP A 182 -8.10 -5.20 -6.62
CA ASP A 182 -7.72 -4.88 -5.25
C ASP A 182 -6.20 -4.87 -5.10
N LEU A 183 -5.67 -3.92 -4.32
CA LEU A 183 -4.25 -3.87 -3.96
C LEU A 183 -4.01 -4.76 -2.74
N HIS A 184 -3.08 -5.71 -2.85
CA HIS A 184 -2.80 -6.71 -1.81
C HIS A 184 -1.41 -6.60 -1.18
N SER A 185 -0.44 -5.99 -1.88
CA SER A 185 0.86 -5.71 -1.28
C SER A 185 1.58 -4.58 -1.99
N ILE A 186 2.44 -3.90 -1.24
CA ILE A 186 3.38 -2.90 -1.75
C ILE A 186 4.78 -3.28 -1.27
N ASN A 187 5.73 -3.37 -2.19
CA ASN A 187 7.13 -3.58 -1.88
C ASN A 187 7.96 -2.41 -2.42
N PHE A 188 8.79 -1.83 -1.54
CA PHE A 188 9.72 -0.76 -1.88
C PHE A 188 11.14 -1.32 -1.85
N SER A 189 11.84 -1.23 -2.97
CA SER A 189 13.20 -1.76 -3.09
C SER A 189 14.08 -0.82 -3.90
N THR A 190 15.39 -1.11 -3.91
CA THR A 190 16.35 -0.45 -4.79
C THR A 190 17.02 -1.50 -5.65
N VAL A 191 16.99 -1.31 -6.97
CA VAL A 191 17.64 -2.18 -7.96
C VAL A 191 18.50 -1.31 -8.85
N ASP A 192 19.80 -1.60 -8.93
CA ASP A 192 20.78 -0.83 -9.73
C ASP A 192 20.71 0.68 -9.47
N ASN A 193 20.68 1.07 -8.19
CA ASN A 193 20.52 2.46 -7.72
C ASN A 193 19.19 3.15 -8.10
N ASN A 194 18.24 2.43 -8.68
CA ASN A 194 16.91 2.94 -8.98
C ASN A 194 15.93 2.53 -7.88
N LYS A 195 15.13 3.49 -7.40
CA LYS A 195 14.01 3.20 -6.53
C LYS A 195 12.92 2.47 -7.31
N VAL A 196 12.53 1.31 -6.81
CA VAL A 196 11.51 0.44 -7.40
C VAL A 196 10.34 0.31 -6.45
N THR A 197 9.14 0.47 -6.99
CA THR A 197 7.89 0.14 -6.29
C THR A 197 7.24 -1.02 -7.01
N GLU A 198 7.02 -2.12 -6.31
CA GLU A 198 6.25 -3.26 -6.78
C GLU A 198 4.88 -3.26 -6.11
N LEU A 199 3.83 -3.40 -6.91
CA LEU A 199 2.46 -3.57 -6.46
C LEU A 199 2.02 -5.00 -6.77
N ILE A 200 1.51 -5.70 -5.76
CA ILE A 200 0.77 -6.95 -5.96
C ILE A 200 -0.71 -6.62 -5.91
N SER A 201 -1.42 -6.90 -6.98
CA SER A 201 -2.87 -6.66 -7.09
C SER A 201 -3.59 -7.89 -7.59
N PHE A 202 -4.80 -8.10 -7.11
CA PHE A 202 -5.67 -9.20 -7.51
C PHE A 202 -6.86 -8.65 -8.30
N ALA A 203 -7.02 -9.14 -9.52
CA ALA A 203 -8.22 -8.93 -10.31
C ALA A 203 -9.19 -10.09 -10.02
N VAL A 204 -10.33 -9.79 -9.42
CA VAL A 204 -11.28 -10.79 -8.92
C VAL A 204 -12.40 -11.03 -9.93
N PHE A 205 -12.81 -12.28 -10.09
CA PHE A 205 -13.95 -12.72 -10.89
C PHE A 205 -14.59 -13.95 -10.23
N GLY A 206 -15.81 -13.80 -9.71
CA GLY A 206 -16.38 -14.78 -8.77
C GLY A 206 -15.43 -15.07 -7.59
N ASP A 207 -15.27 -16.35 -7.25
CA ASP A 207 -14.38 -16.81 -6.17
C ASP A 207 -12.89 -16.97 -6.60
N SER A 208 -12.56 -16.54 -7.82
CA SER A 208 -11.22 -16.69 -8.40
C SER A 208 -10.55 -15.33 -8.61
N HIS A 209 -9.22 -15.34 -8.74
CA HIS A 209 -8.44 -14.13 -8.97
C HIS A 209 -7.29 -14.38 -9.95
N ILE A 210 -6.90 -13.33 -10.66
CA ILE A 210 -5.62 -13.24 -11.38
C ILE A 210 -4.70 -12.35 -10.56
N LYS A 211 -3.48 -12.83 -10.29
CA LYS A 211 -2.44 -12.08 -9.61
C LYS A 211 -1.62 -11.28 -10.62
N PHE A 212 -1.55 -9.98 -10.40
CA PHE A 212 -0.65 -9.07 -11.09
C PHE A 212 0.46 -8.61 -10.14
N SER A 213 1.71 -8.84 -10.52
CA SER A 213 2.86 -8.09 -9.99
C SER A 213 3.22 -7.01 -10.99
N THR A 214 3.11 -5.74 -10.59
CA THR A 214 3.46 -4.58 -11.43
C THR A 214 4.59 -3.80 -10.78
N ARG A 215 5.71 -3.66 -11.49
CA ARG A 215 6.89 -2.93 -11.03
C ARG A 215 6.99 -1.56 -11.71
N PHE A 216 7.33 -0.55 -10.93
CA PHE A 216 7.58 0.82 -11.36
C PHE A 216 8.99 1.22 -10.95
N ILE A 217 9.71 1.89 -11.85
CA ILE A 217 10.92 2.63 -11.50
C ILE A 217 10.51 4.08 -11.31
N ASP A 218 11.05 4.76 -10.29
CA ASP A 218 10.75 6.16 -10.02
C ASP A 218 11.29 7.09 -11.14
N SER A 219 10.52 7.19 -12.24
CA SER A 219 10.83 7.97 -13.43
C SER A 219 9.64 8.84 -13.84
N ASN A 220 9.87 9.94 -14.57
CA ASN A 220 8.81 10.77 -15.16
C ASN A 220 8.85 10.65 -16.69
N PRO A 221 7.79 10.22 -17.40
CA PRO A 221 6.49 9.78 -16.89
C PRO A 221 6.56 8.46 -16.10
N LYS A 222 5.62 8.29 -15.16
CA LYS A 222 5.45 7.01 -14.44
C LYS A 222 4.95 5.96 -15.43
N LYS A 223 5.71 4.88 -15.63
CA LYS A 223 5.33 3.77 -16.51
C LYS A 223 5.67 2.43 -15.86
N ILE A 224 4.97 1.38 -16.27
CA ILE A 224 5.19 0.02 -15.83
C ILE A 224 6.55 -0.44 -16.38
N ALA A 225 7.48 -0.73 -15.48
CA ALA A 225 8.83 -1.19 -15.80
C ALA A 225 8.96 -2.71 -15.83
N GLY A 226 8.01 -3.44 -15.24
CA GLY A 226 7.89 -4.88 -15.35
C GLY A 226 6.51 -5.35 -14.94
N ILE A 227 6.04 -6.45 -15.53
CA ILE A 227 4.75 -7.04 -15.19
C ILE A 227 4.81 -8.56 -15.23
N THR A 228 4.16 -9.20 -14.27
CA THR A 228 3.93 -10.65 -14.24
C THR A 228 2.47 -10.92 -13.93
N ILE A 229 1.87 -11.84 -14.68
CA ILE A 229 0.45 -12.23 -14.59
C ILE A 229 0.43 -13.72 -14.26
N ASN A 230 -0.22 -14.11 -13.16
CA ASN A 230 -0.38 -15.51 -12.74
C ASN A 230 -1.83 -15.82 -12.36
#